data_AF-A0A9P5GAU8-F1
#
_entry.id   AF-A0A9P5GAU8-F1
#
_cell.length_a   1.000
_cell.length_b   1.000
_cell.length_c   1.000
_cell.angle_alpha   90.00
_cell.angle_beta   90.00
_cell.angle_gamma   90.00
#
_symmetry.space_group_name_H-M   'P 1'
#
loop_
_entity.id
_entity.type
_entity.pdbx_description
1 polymer ?
#
loop_
_entity_poly.entity_id
_entity_poly.type
_entity_poly.pdbx_seq_one_letter_code
_entity_poly.pdbx_strand_id
1 'polypeptide(L)'
;MNPADSSIDDVFAGIRTRFAFTARMASRADECVENLREANRVLAFRFSKLHSLLPSQFPTLLSAPEVDMALTDVRHALKDIYQLTLVGPDLPADPTTSAESASAVTTSSGGNYEEQPQLRLGVAHAINLFQRYRIKWEAEVQESLHFVLLRHWLDAYTQGKADLLITPEDAAEVLGVRYSAGPSTSYEDELRDATLLHITIKDYLIAALSLASELARLAFTSVMAISLAAQKQTQSQDVLKPTDNRNDIPIAVNTFLQNLQAAFLTLNLRNDVLRRRYDTLKYDVKNVENIVYDLCVRAPQETK
;
A
#
# COMPACT_ATOMS: atom_id res chain seq x y z
N MET A 1 -2.46 7.46 58.73
CA MET A 1 -2.30 7.63 57.27
C MET A 1 -3.59 8.23 56.76
N ASN A 2 -3.53 9.38 56.09
CA ASN A 2 -4.71 10.12 55.67
C ASN A 2 -5.38 9.40 54.50
N PRO A 3 -6.70 9.19 54.51
CA PRO A 3 -7.43 8.53 53.40
C PRO A 3 -7.39 9.32 52.08
N ALA A 4 -6.90 10.56 52.10
CA ALA A 4 -6.66 11.36 50.90
C ALA A 4 -5.38 10.94 50.14
N ASP A 5 -4.37 10.40 50.82
CA ASP A 5 -3.11 9.98 50.19
C ASP A 5 -3.30 8.69 49.38
N SER A 6 -4.13 7.76 49.87
CA SER A 6 -4.48 6.53 49.13
C SER A 6 -5.22 6.85 47.83
N SER A 7 -6.07 7.87 47.82
CA SER A 7 -6.82 8.26 46.60
C SER A 7 -5.92 8.82 45.51
N ILE A 8 -4.83 9.51 45.85
CA ILE A 8 -3.89 10.06 44.87
C ILE A 8 -2.97 8.96 44.34
N ASP A 9 -2.49 8.08 45.23
CA ASP A 9 -1.66 6.94 44.86
C ASP A 9 -2.41 5.96 43.93
N ASP A 10 -3.70 5.72 44.18
CA ASP A 10 -4.56 4.91 43.31
C ASP A 10 -4.73 5.53 41.91
N VAL A 11 -4.87 6.86 41.83
CA VAL A 11 -4.94 7.59 40.56
C VAL A 11 -3.62 7.46 39.79
N PHE A 12 -2.47 7.64 40.46
CA PHE A 12 -1.16 7.45 39.83
C PHE A 12 -0.90 6.00 39.42
N ALA A 13 -1.39 5.01 40.19
CA ALA A 13 -1.31 3.59 39.84
C ALA A 13 -2.14 3.29 38.58
N GLY A 14 -3.34 3.86 38.45
CA GLY A 14 -4.17 3.78 37.25
C GLY A 14 -3.49 4.41 36.04
N ILE A 15 -2.89 5.59 36.21
CA ILE A 15 -2.12 6.28 35.16
C ILE A 15 -0.93 5.43 34.71
N ARG A 16 -0.14 4.87 35.64
CA ARG A 16 1.00 4.00 35.31
C ARG A 16 0.57 2.77 34.53
N THR A 17 -0.55 2.16 34.89
CA THR A 17 -1.11 1.01 34.17
C THR A 17 -1.47 1.35 32.72
N ARG A 18 -2.11 2.50 32.49
CA ARG A 18 -2.43 2.99 31.14
C ARG A 18 -1.17 3.32 30.32
N PHE A 19 -0.15 3.93 30.92
CA PHE A 19 1.14 4.16 30.26
C PHE A 19 1.86 2.85 29.92
N ALA A 20 1.86 1.87 30.83
CA ALA A 20 2.44 0.56 30.58
C ALA A 20 1.73 -0.18 29.44
N PHE A 21 0.39 -0.10 29.37
CA PHE A 21 -0.39 -0.66 28.27
C PHE A 21 -0.06 0.01 26.93
N THR A 22 -0.07 1.34 26.87
CA THR A 22 0.26 2.08 25.64
C THR A 22 1.71 1.85 25.18
N ALA A 23 2.65 1.70 26.11
CA ALA A 23 4.03 1.32 25.79
C ALA A 23 4.13 -0.09 25.20
N ARG A 24 3.41 -1.07 25.77
CA ARG A 24 3.36 -2.44 25.23
C ARG A 24 2.74 -2.47 23.83
N MET A 25 1.62 -1.77 23.64
CA MET A 25 0.97 -1.66 22.33
C MET A 25 1.88 -0.97 21.30
N ALA A 26 2.61 0.08 21.71
CA ALA A 26 3.58 0.73 20.83
C ALA A 26 4.71 -0.23 20.42
N SER A 27 5.27 -0.98 21.36
CA SER A 27 6.32 -1.97 21.08
C SER A 27 5.84 -3.06 20.12
N ARG A 28 4.62 -3.58 20.31
CA ARG A 28 4.03 -4.58 19.40
C ARG A 28 3.76 -3.98 18.01
N ALA A 29 3.28 -2.75 17.94
CA ALA A 29 3.07 -2.06 16.68
C ALA A 29 4.40 -1.86 15.92
N ASP A 30 5.47 -1.53 16.63
CA ASP A 30 6.81 -1.40 16.02
C ASP A 30 7.34 -2.74 15.48
N GLU A 31 7.11 -3.84 16.21
CA GLU A 31 7.43 -5.19 15.75
C GLU A 31 6.65 -5.58 14.48
N CYS A 32 5.33 -5.38 14.46
CA CYS A 32 4.51 -5.67 13.28
C CYS A 32 4.90 -4.80 12.07
N VAL A 33 5.25 -3.53 12.30
CA VAL A 33 5.73 -2.62 11.25
C VAL A 33 7.07 -3.10 10.68
N GLU A 34 8.01 -3.54 11.53
CA GLU A 34 9.29 -4.03 11.02
C GLU A 34 9.12 -5.35 10.24
N ASN A 35 8.25 -6.26 10.70
CA ASN A 35 7.91 -7.47 9.93
C ASN A 35 7.36 -7.14 8.54
N LEU A 36 6.44 -6.16 8.46
CA LEU A 36 5.89 -5.69 7.19
C LEU A 36 6.98 -5.08 6.30
N ARG A 37 7.86 -4.26 6.89
CA ARG A 37 8.98 -3.63 6.20
C ARG A 37 9.96 -4.68 5.66
N GLU A 38 10.27 -5.72 6.42
CA GLU A 38 11.17 -6.79 5.98
C GLU A 38 10.60 -7.58 4.82
N ALA A 39 9.30 -7.89 4.85
CA ALA A 39 8.61 -8.49 3.71
C ALA A 39 8.65 -7.57 2.47
N ASN A 40 8.40 -6.27 2.64
CA ASN A 40 8.53 -5.27 1.58
C ASN A 40 9.97 -5.17 1.04
N ARG A 41 11.01 -5.24 1.88
CA ARG A 41 12.42 -5.24 1.46
C ARG A 41 12.73 -6.43 0.55
N VAL A 42 12.16 -7.60 0.80
CA VAL A 42 12.34 -8.77 -0.07
C VAL A 42 11.72 -8.52 -1.44
N LEU A 43 10.49 -7.98 -1.49
CA LEU A 43 9.84 -7.59 -2.73
C LEU A 43 10.65 -6.52 -3.48
N ALA A 44 11.07 -5.46 -2.78
CA ALA A 44 11.90 -4.39 -3.33
C ALA A 44 13.20 -4.93 -3.94
N PHE A 45 13.88 -5.84 -3.24
CA PHE A 45 15.11 -6.45 -3.73
C PHE A 45 14.86 -7.28 -5.01
N ARG A 46 13.77 -8.03 -5.07
CA ARG A 46 13.42 -8.83 -6.25
C ARG A 46 13.03 -7.95 -7.43
N PHE A 47 12.15 -6.98 -7.23
CA PHE A 47 11.74 -6.04 -8.28
C PHE A 47 12.85 -5.07 -8.69
N SER A 48 13.87 -4.82 -7.86
CA SER A 48 15.04 -4.03 -8.27
C SER A 48 15.77 -4.62 -9.49
N LYS A 49 15.68 -5.96 -9.68
CA LYS A 49 16.25 -6.66 -10.83
C LYS A 49 15.45 -6.44 -12.11
N LEU A 50 14.20 -5.96 -12.02
CA LEU A 50 13.33 -5.72 -13.17
C LEU A 50 14.01 -4.88 -14.25
N HIS A 51 14.75 -3.85 -13.85
CA HIS A 51 15.44 -2.92 -14.77
C HIS A 51 16.58 -3.53 -15.58
N SER A 52 17.08 -4.71 -15.21
CA SER A 52 18.12 -5.42 -15.96
C SER A 52 17.57 -6.59 -16.78
N LEU A 53 16.27 -6.89 -16.66
CA LEU A 53 15.64 -8.02 -17.33
C LEU A 53 15.05 -7.64 -18.68
N LEU A 54 15.01 -8.63 -19.57
CA LEU A 54 14.25 -8.57 -20.82
C LEU A 54 12.76 -8.85 -20.57
N PRO A 55 11.84 -8.32 -21.40
CA PRO A 55 10.41 -8.58 -21.24
C PRO A 55 10.05 -10.08 -21.22
N SER A 56 10.77 -10.92 -21.96
CA SER A 56 10.59 -12.38 -21.96
C SER A 56 10.91 -13.04 -20.62
N GLN A 57 11.63 -12.36 -19.74
CA GLN A 57 12.02 -12.84 -18.41
C GLN A 57 11.05 -12.37 -17.30
N PHE A 58 10.10 -11.47 -17.62
CA PHE A 58 9.11 -11.01 -16.63
C PHE A 58 8.25 -12.14 -16.07
N PRO A 59 7.71 -13.10 -16.85
CA PRO A 59 6.94 -14.21 -16.29
C PRO A 59 7.73 -15.04 -15.27
N THR A 60 9.03 -15.24 -15.52
CA THR A 60 9.93 -15.95 -14.61
C THR A 60 10.16 -15.18 -13.31
N LEU A 61 10.26 -13.85 -13.37
CA LEU A 61 10.36 -13.00 -12.18
C LEU A 61 9.06 -13.05 -11.35
N LEU A 62 7.90 -12.98 -12.02
CA LEU A 62 6.58 -12.95 -11.36
C LEU A 62 6.19 -14.31 -10.74
N SER A 63 6.69 -15.41 -11.31
CA SER A 63 6.46 -16.78 -10.83
C SER A 63 7.52 -17.26 -9.85
N ALA A 64 8.46 -16.39 -9.45
CA ALA A 64 9.51 -16.75 -8.51
C ALA A 64 8.90 -17.02 -7.12
N PRO A 65 9.22 -18.15 -6.47
CA PRO A 65 8.61 -18.54 -5.19
C PRO A 65 8.87 -17.49 -4.10
N GLU A 66 9.97 -16.75 -4.17
CA GLU A 66 10.30 -15.72 -3.20
C GLU A 66 9.34 -14.51 -3.27
N VAL A 67 8.74 -14.24 -4.42
CA VAL A 67 7.72 -13.18 -4.57
C VAL A 67 6.42 -13.60 -3.89
N ASP A 68 5.97 -14.84 -4.10
CA ASP A 68 4.76 -15.37 -3.48
C ASP A 68 4.92 -15.56 -1.96
N MET A 69 6.10 -16.01 -1.52
CA MET A 69 6.43 -16.07 -0.10
C MET A 69 6.41 -14.68 0.53
N ALA A 70 7.07 -13.68 -0.07
CA ALA A 70 7.10 -12.33 0.48
C ALA A 70 5.71 -11.69 0.51
N LEU A 71 4.84 -11.92 -0.49
CA LEU A 71 3.45 -11.46 -0.43
C LEU A 71 2.62 -12.17 0.66
N THR A 72 2.93 -13.44 0.92
CA THR A 72 2.34 -14.18 2.04
C THR A 72 2.79 -13.60 3.37
N ASP A 73 4.06 -13.23 3.50
CA ASP A 73 4.61 -12.57 4.69
C ASP A 73 4.01 -11.18 4.90
N VAL A 74 3.84 -10.39 3.83
CA VAL A 74 3.10 -9.12 3.86
C VAL A 74 1.68 -9.34 4.39
N ARG A 75 0.95 -10.34 3.88
CA ARG A 75 -0.40 -10.67 4.36
C ARG A 75 -0.41 -11.03 5.84
N HIS A 76 0.55 -11.83 6.30
CA HIS A 76 0.67 -12.17 7.71
C HIS A 76 0.94 -10.94 8.58
N ALA A 77 1.90 -10.08 8.18
CA ALA A 77 2.20 -8.86 8.91
C ALA A 77 1.00 -7.89 8.95
N LEU A 78 0.26 -7.73 7.84
CA LEU A 78 -0.96 -6.93 7.81
C LEU A 78 -2.06 -7.53 8.68
N LYS A 79 -2.19 -8.86 8.73
CA LYS A 79 -3.10 -9.54 9.64
C LYS A 79 -2.72 -9.29 11.09
N ASP A 80 -1.44 -9.29 11.45
CA ASP A 80 -0.98 -8.99 12.81
C ASP A 80 -1.28 -7.53 13.19
N ILE A 81 -1.08 -6.59 12.27
CA ILE A 81 -1.50 -5.19 12.45
C ILE A 81 -3.01 -5.11 12.65
N TYR A 82 -3.80 -5.82 11.84
CA TYR A 82 -5.25 -5.88 11.99
C TYR A 82 -5.65 -6.44 13.38
N GLN A 83 -4.99 -7.50 13.86
CA GLN A 83 -5.22 -8.02 15.22
C GLN A 83 -4.86 -7.01 16.31
N LEU A 84 -3.80 -6.21 16.14
CA LEU A 84 -3.50 -5.11 17.05
C LEU A 84 -4.62 -4.05 17.07
N THR A 85 -5.26 -3.80 15.94
CA THR A 85 -6.37 -2.84 15.85
C THR A 85 -7.68 -3.37 16.42
N LEU A 86 -7.89 -4.70 16.45
CA LEU A 86 -9.02 -5.33 17.13
C LEU A 86 -8.91 -5.24 18.66
N VAL A 87 -7.70 -5.23 19.20
CA VAL A 87 -7.45 -5.15 20.65
C VAL A 87 -7.58 -3.70 21.12
N GLY A 88 -8.82 -3.23 21.25
CA GLY A 88 -9.18 -2.03 22.00
C GLY A 88 -10.68 -1.99 22.30
N PRO A 89 -11.15 -1.92 23.58
CA PRO A 89 -10.44 -1.79 24.85
C PRO A 89 -10.67 -2.98 25.81
N ASP A 90 -9.61 -3.70 26.16
CA ASP A 90 -9.49 -4.20 27.54
C ASP A 90 -8.94 -3.03 28.37
N LEU A 91 -9.80 -2.09 28.73
CA LEU A 91 -9.45 -1.18 29.83
C LEU A 91 -9.22 -2.07 31.06
N PRO A 92 -8.11 -1.94 31.81
CA PRO A 92 -8.12 -2.40 33.18
C PRO A 92 -9.32 -1.73 33.82
N ALA A 93 -10.27 -2.54 34.30
CA ALA A 93 -11.45 -2.05 34.99
C ALA A 93 -11.02 -0.95 35.97
N ASP A 94 -11.61 0.23 35.87
CA ASP A 94 -11.40 1.26 36.88
C ASP A 94 -11.66 0.58 38.25
N PRO A 95 -10.76 0.73 39.24
CA PRO A 95 -10.88 0.03 40.53
C PRO A 95 -12.15 0.39 41.33
N THR A 96 -12.97 1.32 40.81
CA THR A 96 -14.25 1.75 41.37
C THR A 96 -15.47 1.09 40.73
N THR A 97 -15.31 0.23 39.70
CA THR A 97 -16.45 -0.41 39.02
C THR A 97 -16.46 -1.90 39.32
N SER A 98 -17.36 -2.30 40.21
CA SER A 98 -17.62 -3.69 40.61
C SER A 98 -17.96 -4.59 39.42
N ALA A 99 -17.44 -5.82 39.50
CA ALA A 99 -17.15 -6.76 38.44
C ALA A 99 -18.34 -7.51 37.80
N GLU A 100 -19.51 -6.89 37.61
CA GLU A 100 -20.71 -7.62 37.12
C GLU A 100 -21.09 -7.39 35.65
N SER A 101 -20.42 -6.52 34.90
CA SER A 101 -20.83 -6.18 33.52
C SER A 101 -19.93 -6.72 32.40
N ALA A 102 -18.96 -7.59 32.70
CA ALA A 102 -18.03 -8.13 31.69
C ALA A 102 -18.58 -9.32 30.86
N SER A 103 -19.75 -9.89 31.18
CA SER A 103 -20.27 -11.08 30.50
C SER A 103 -21.33 -10.83 29.41
N ALA A 104 -21.67 -9.57 29.12
CA ALA A 104 -22.85 -9.25 28.29
C ALA A 104 -22.54 -8.80 26.84
N VAL A 105 -21.39 -9.17 26.25
CA VAL A 105 -21.04 -8.71 24.89
C VAL A 105 -21.47 -9.67 23.77
N THR A 106 -22.01 -10.86 24.06
CA THR A 106 -22.33 -11.83 22.99
C THR A 106 -23.79 -11.90 22.54
N THR A 107 -24.74 -11.18 23.13
CA THR A 107 -26.14 -11.26 22.66
C THR A 107 -26.95 -10.02 23.01
N SER A 108 -27.04 -9.04 22.11
CA SER A 108 -28.27 -8.24 21.95
C SER A 108 -28.21 -7.41 20.67
N SER A 109 -29.04 -7.82 19.71
CA SER A 109 -29.52 -7.01 18.59
C SER A 109 -30.15 -5.69 19.09
N GLY A 110 -29.76 -4.56 18.47
CA GLY A 110 -30.64 -3.39 18.31
C GLY A 110 -30.81 -2.42 19.47
N GLY A 111 -29.80 -2.21 20.33
CA GLY A 111 -29.85 -1.20 21.39
C GLY A 111 -29.15 0.12 21.00
N ASN A 112 -29.84 1.26 21.17
CA ASN A 112 -29.30 2.60 20.94
C ASN A 112 -27.94 2.83 21.65
N TYR A 113 -26.88 3.00 20.86
CA TYR A 113 -25.52 3.36 21.31
C TYR A 113 -25.43 4.72 22.03
N GLU A 114 -26.54 5.47 22.12
CA GLU A 114 -26.57 6.80 22.72
C GLU A 114 -26.53 6.81 24.26
N GLU A 115 -26.90 5.72 24.93
CA GLU A 115 -27.12 5.73 26.39
C GLU A 115 -25.95 5.17 27.24
N GLN A 116 -24.81 4.81 26.64
CA GLN A 116 -23.68 4.24 27.37
C GLN A 116 -22.39 5.08 27.27
N PRO A 117 -22.11 5.97 28.24
CA PRO A 117 -20.94 6.85 28.20
C PRO A 117 -19.60 6.10 28.27
N GLN A 118 -19.54 4.95 28.93
CA GLN A 118 -18.34 4.10 29.00
C GLN A 118 -18.02 3.46 27.65
N LEU A 119 -19.03 3.02 26.91
CA LEU A 119 -18.88 2.47 25.56
C LEU A 119 -18.38 3.54 24.58
N ARG A 120 -18.91 4.77 24.66
CA ARG A 120 -18.46 5.93 23.88
C ARG A 120 -16.99 6.27 24.14
N LEU A 121 -16.56 6.24 25.41
CA LEU A 121 -15.17 6.51 25.77
C LEU A 121 -14.21 5.44 25.26
N GLY A 122 -14.62 4.16 25.34
CA GLY A 122 -13.85 3.04 24.79
C GLY A 122 -13.66 3.14 23.27
N VAL A 123 -14.73 3.44 22.54
CA VAL A 123 -14.69 3.66 21.09
C VAL A 123 -13.80 4.84 20.71
N ALA A 124 -13.96 6.00 21.38
CA ALA A 124 -13.13 7.17 21.11
C ALA A 124 -11.64 6.89 21.36
N HIS A 125 -11.32 6.10 22.38
CA HIS A 125 -9.96 5.67 22.67
C HIS A 125 -9.40 4.77 21.56
N ALA A 126 -10.16 3.77 21.11
CA ALA A 126 -9.75 2.88 20.02
C ALA A 126 -9.49 3.66 18.71
N ILE A 127 -10.36 4.61 18.37
CA ILE A 127 -10.18 5.48 17.20
C ILE A 127 -8.90 6.31 17.34
N ASN A 128 -8.66 6.92 18.50
CA ASN A 128 -7.46 7.72 18.72
C ASN A 128 -6.18 6.87 18.60
N LEU A 129 -6.21 5.66 19.16
CA LEU A 129 -5.09 4.73 19.13
C LEU A 129 -4.78 4.28 17.68
N PHE A 130 -5.82 3.93 16.92
CA PHE A 130 -5.69 3.58 15.51
C PHE A 130 -5.07 4.72 14.70
N GLN A 131 -5.62 5.93 14.79
CA GLN A 131 -5.11 7.08 14.05
C GLN A 131 -3.66 7.42 14.42
N ARG A 132 -3.30 7.26 15.70
CA ARG A 132 -1.93 7.48 16.18
C ARG A 132 -0.95 6.48 15.57
N TYR A 133 -1.30 5.20 15.54
CA TYR A 133 -0.40 4.17 15.02
C TYR A 133 -0.45 4.04 13.50
N ARG A 134 -1.53 4.49 12.85
CA ARG A 134 -1.64 4.52 11.38
C ARG A 134 -0.45 5.20 10.74
N ILE A 135 0.04 6.30 11.31
CA ILE A 135 1.21 7.04 10.81
C ILE A 135 2.46 6.14 10.75
N LYS A 136 2.57 5.11 11.60
CA LYS A 136 3.73 4.20 11.63
C LYS A 136 3.75 3.21 10.46
N TRP A 137 2.59 2.67 10.07
CA TRP A 137 2.51 1.65 9.02
C TRP A 137 1.99 2.19 7.67
N GLU A 138 1.45 3.41 7.60
CA GLU A 138 0.87 3.98 6.37
C GLU A 138 1.85 3.90 5.18
N ALA A 139 3.11 4.25 5.39
CA ALA A 139 4.12 4.18 4.34
C ALA A 139 4.41 2.75 3.86
N GLU A 140 4.49 1.80 4.80
CA GLU A 140 4.76 0.39 4.49
C GLU A 140 3.57 -0.27 3.78
N VAL A 141 2.34 0.07 4.16
CA VAL A 141 1.11 -0.39 3.47
C VAL A 141 1.06 0.16 2.05
N GLN A 142 1.40 1.44 1.86
CA GLN A 142 1.48 2.05 0.53
C GLN A 142 2.54 1.39 -0.36
N GLU A 143 3.67 0.97 0.23
CA GLU A 143 4.71 0.22 -0.48
C GLU A 143 4.26 -1.20 -0.86
N SER A 144 3.59 -1.92 0.05
CA SER A 144 3.00 -3.22 -0.26
C SER A 144 1.98 -3.13 -1.40
N LEU A 145 1.10 -2.11 -1.37
CA LEU A 145 0.18 -1.82 -2.46
C LEU A 145 0.91 -1.55 -3.77
N HIS A 146 1.97 -0.75 -3.74
CA HIS A 146 2.78 -0.47 -4.92
C HIS A 146 3.32 -1.76 -5.57
N PHE A 147 3.81 -2.72 -4.79
CA PHE A 147 4.27 -4.00 -5.33
C PHE A 147 3.15 -4.85 -5.93
N VAL A 148 1.96 -4.83 -5.32
CA VAL A 148 0.77 -5.51 -5.90
C VAL A 148 0.40 -4.88 -7.24
N LEU A 149 0.36 -3.55 -7.32
CA LEU A 149 0.07 -2.82 -8.56
C LEU A 149 1.13 -3.10 -9.64
N LEU A 150 2.42 -3.10 -9.26
CA LEU A 150 3.53 -3.38 -10.17
C LEU A 150 3.46 -4.82 -10.70
N ARG A 151 3.24 -5.80 -9.82
CA ARG A 151 3.08 -7.22 -10.20
C ARG A 151 1.95 -7.38 -11.19
N HIS A 152 0.78 -6.79 -10.91
CA HIS A 152 -0.39 -6.89 -11.77
C HIS A 152 -0.15 -6.22 -13.13
N TRP A 153 0.45 -5.03 -13.15
CA TRP A 153 0.75 -4.34 -14.40
C TRP A 153 1.71 -5.14 -15.28
N LEU A 154 2.78 -5.71 -14.69
CA LEU A 154 3.73 -6.55 -15.41
C LEU A 154 3.08 -7.81 -15.99
N ASP A 155 2.22 -8.48 -15.21
CA ASP A 155 1.46 -9.64 -15.69
C ASP A 155 0.54 -9.26 -16.86
N ALA A 156 -0.24 -8.19 -16.70
CA ALA A 156 -1.11 -7.66 -17.75
C ALA A 156 -0.33 -7.27 -19.01
N TYR A 157 0.87 -6.70 -18.87
CA TYR A 157 1.77 -6.41 -19.99
C TYR A 157 2.17 -7.68 -20.73
N THR A 158 2.53 -8.76 -20.03
CA THR A 158 2.88 -10.04 -20.70
C THR A 158 1.70 -10.67 -21.46
N GLN A 159 0.47 -10.32 -21.09
CA GLN A 159 -0.77 -10.76 -21.75
C GLN A 159 -1.24 -9.79 -22.85
N GLY A 160 -0.51 -8.69 -23.10
CA GLY A 160 -0.89 -7.66 -24.07
C GLY A 160 -2.05 -6.76 -23.64
N LYS A 161 -2.30 -6.63 -22.33
CA LYS A 161 -3.40 -5.86 -21.71
C LYS A 161 -2.91 -4.80 -20.72
N ALA A 162 -1.78 -4.15 -21.01
CA ALA A 162 -1.06 -3.25 -20.09
C ALA A 162 -1.78 -1.93 -19.71
N ASP A 163 -3.06 -1.77 -20.07
CA ASP A 163 -3.80 -0.52 -19.90
C ASP A 163 -4.65 -0.49 -18.62
N LEU A 164 -4.95 -1.64 -18.02
CA LEU A 164 -5.90 -1.77 -16.92
C LEU A 164 -5.20 -1.88 -15.55
N LEU A 165 -5.50 -0.94 -14.65
CA LEU A 165 -5.20 -1.06 -13.24
C LEU A 165 -6.14 -2.09 -12.58
N ILE A 166 -5.60 -2.87 -11.66
CA ILE A 166 -6.39 -3.66 -10.72
C ILE A 166 -7.29 -2.74 -9.90
N THR A 167 -8.50 -3.17 -9.55
CA THR A 167 -9.38 -2.34 -8.71
C THR A 167 -8.80 -2.20 -7.30
N PRO A 168 -9.09 -1.12 -6.56
CA PRO A 168 -8.62 -0.99 -5.18
C PRO A 168 -9.19 -2.09 -4.27
N GLU A 169 -10.38 -2.61 -4.57
CA GLU A 169 -10.99 -3.75 -3.90
C GLU A 169 -10.16 -5.02 -4.09
N ASP A 170 -9.85 -5.37 -5.35
CA ASP A 170 -9.07 -6.57 -5.67
C ASP A 170 -7.64 -6.46 -5.14
N ALA A 171 -7.03 -5.27 -5.19
CA ALA A 171 -5.70 -5.03 -4.64
C ALA A 171 -5.67 -5.22 -3.11
N ALA A 172 -6.73 -4.81 -2.42
CA ALA A 172 -6.88 -5.02 -0.99
C ALA A 172 -7.11 -6.51 -0.65
N GLU A 173 -7.88 -7.22 -1.49
CA GLU A 173 -8.09 -8.66 -1.36
C GLU A 173 -6.77 -9.44 -1.49
N VAL A 174 -5.89 -9.08 -2.43
CA VAL A 174 -4.56 -9.70 -2.57
C VAL A 174 -3.75 -9.59 -1.27
N LEU A 175 -3.81 -8.41 -0.63
CA LEU A 175 -3.16 -8.12 0.64
C LEU A 175 -3.88 -8.72 1.86
N GLY A 176 -5.10 -9.23 1.69
CA GLY A 176 -5.93 -9.78 2.77
C GLY A 176 -6.48 -8.71 3.72
N VAL A 177 -6.66 -7.47 3.24
CA VAL A 177 -7.15 -6.33 4.02
C VAL A 177 -8.44 -5.80 3.41
N ARG A 178 -9.33 -5.22 4.22
CA ARG A 178 -10.55 -4.58 3.74
C ARG A 178 -10.23 -3.28 3.00
N TYR A 179 -10.93 -3.01 1.90
CA TYR A 179 -10.96 -1.69 1.27
C TYR A 179 -12.12 -0.84 1.81
N SER A 180 -11.87 0.46 2.03
CA SER A 180 -12.90 1.46 2.32
C SER A 180 -12.99 2.48 1.20
N ALA A 181 -14.14 2.51 0.52
CA ALA A 181 -14.42 3.34 -0.64
C ALA A 181 -14.85 4.79 -0.29
N GLY A 182 -14.96 5.13 1.01
CA GLY A 182 -15.45 6.44 1.45
C GLY A 182 -16.47 6.32 2.60
N PRO A 183 -17.25 7.39 2.88
CA PRO A 183 -18.23 7.37 3.96
C PRO A 183 -19.26 6.27 3.68
N SER A 184 -19.32 5.28 4.56
CA SER A 184 -20.24 4.16 4.45
C SER A 184 -21.63 4.59 4.92
N THR A 185 -22.67 3.96 4.35
CA THR A 185 -24.06 4.27 4.72
C THR A 185 -24.48 3.62 6.05
N SER A 186 -23.67 2.68 6.55
CA SER A 186 -23.90 1.95 7.80
C SER A 186 -22.94 2.43 8.89
N TYR A 187 -23.51 2.78 10.05
CA TYR A 187 -22.76 3.16 11.24
C TYR A 187 -21.71 2.12 11.66
N GLU A 188 -21.99 0.82 11.44
CA GLU A 188 -21.04 -0.25 11.77
C GLU A 188 -19.79 -0.21 10.89
N ASP A 189 -19.95 0.14 9.61
CA ASP A 189 -18.82 0.23 8.69
C ASP A 189 -18.00 1.50 8.93
N GLU A 190 -18.64 2.62 9.30
CA GLU A 190 -17.92 3.84 9.72
C GLU A 190 -17.07 3.57 10.96
N LEU A 191 -17.62 2.83 11.93
CA LEU A 191 -16.89 2.46 13.15
C LEU A 191 -15.72 1.52 12.83
N ARG A 192 -15.91 0.56 11.93
CA ARG A 192 -14.83 -0.33 11.47
C ARG A 192 -13.73 0.44 10.75
N ASP A 193 -14.07 1.37 9.86
CA ASP A 193 -13.08 2.20 9.18
C ASP A 193 -12.35 3.14 10.16
N ALA A 194 -13.01 3.55 11.25
CA ALA A 194 -12.38 4.39 12.27
C ALA A 194 -11.46 3.62 13.24
N THR A 195 -11.60 2.29 13.35
CA THR A 195 -10.94 1.48 14.37
C THR A 195 -10.02 0.40 13.83
N LEU A 196 -10.29 -0.13 12.63
CA LEU A 196 -9.62 -1.28 12.05
C LEU A 196 -8.73 -0.89 10.88
N LEU A 197 -7.69 -1.70 10.66
CA LEU A 197 -6.88 -1.61 9.45
C LEU A 197 -7.75 -1.82 8.22
N HIS A 198 -7.75 -0.82 7.35
CA HIS A 198 -8.36 -0.83 6.03
C HIS A 198 -7.46 -0.07 5.07
N ILE A 199 -7.56 -0.38 3.78
CA ILE A 199 -6.93 0.37 2.71
C ILE A 199 -7.87 1.49 2.29
N THR A 200 -7.38 2.73 2.31
CA THR A 200 -8.15 3.86 1.79
C THR A 200 -7.84 4.11 0.32
N ILE A 201 -8.77 4.79 -0.36
CA ILE A 201 -8.53 5.30 -1.72
C ILE A 201 -7.26 6.17 -1.79
N LYS A 202 -6.93 6.92 -0.74
CA LYS A 202 -5.71 7.74 -0.68
C LYS A 202 -4.45 6.87 -0.76
N ASP A 203 -4.41 5.78 -0.01
CA ASP A 203 -3.26 4.86 0.01
C ASP A 203 -3.07 4.22 -1.38
N TYR A 204 -4.17 3.80 -2.00
CA TYR A 204 -4.17 3.28 -3.36
C TYR A 204 -3.67 4.31 -4.39
N LEU A 205 -4.16 5.55 -4.36
CA LEU A 205 -3.74 6.59 -5.29
C LEU A 205 -2.26 6.97 -5.11
N ILE A 206 -1.75 6.98 -3.88
CA ILE A 206 -0.32 7.18 -3.61
C ILE A 206 0.50 6.03 -4.20
N ALA A 207 0.06 4.79 -4.02
CA ALA A 207 0.73 3.62 -4.59
C ALA A 207 0.74 3.63 -6.13
N ALA A 208 -0.36 4.07 -6.76
CA ALA A 208 -0.46 4.22 -8.21
C ALA A 208 0.50 5.28 -8.77
N LEU A 209 0.73 6.38 -8.04
CA LEU A 209 1.74 7.37 -8.41
C LEU A 209 3.17 6.81 -8.27
N SER A 210 3.43 6.01 -7.23
CA SER A 210 4.72 5.30 -7.10
C SER A 210 4.93 4.28 -8.22
N LEU A 211 3.86 3.58 -8.64
CA LEU A 211 3.90 2.70 -9.82
C LEU A 211 4.29 3.48 -11.07
N ALA A 212 3.68 4.64 -11.30
CA ALA A 212 3.97 5.46 -12.47
C ALA A 212 5.45 5.83 -12.58
N SER A 213 6.07 6.27 -11.49
CA SER A 213 7.50 6.60 -11.47
C SER A 213 8.38 5.37 -11.72
N GLU A 214 8.02 4.20 -11.18
CA GLU A 214 8.77 2.96 -11.41
C GLU A 214 8.65 2.49 -12.87
N LEU A 215 7.47 2.61 -13.48
CA LEU A 215 7.26 2.29 -14.90
C LEU A 215 7.98 3.27 -15.82
N ALA A 216 8.02 4.57 -15.49
CA ALA A 216 8.79 5.55 -16.25
C ALA A 216 10.29 5.21 -16.23
N ARG A 217 10.80 4.77 -15.07
CA ARG A 217 12.17 4.26 -14.95
C ARG A 217 12.36 2.99 -15.78
N LEU A 218 11.40 2.06 -15.73
CA LEU A 218 11.44 0.83 -16.54
C LEU A 218 11.55 1.14 -18.03
N ALA A 219 10.70 2.04 -18.55
CA ALA A 219 10.71 2.47 -19.95
C ALA A 219 12.06 3.07 -20.38
N PHE A 220 12.68 3.89 -19.53
CA PHE A 220 14.02 4.40 -19.79
C PHE A 220 15.08 3.28 -19.81
N THR A 221 15.08 2.43 -18.79
CA THR A 221 16.06 1.34 -18.66
C THR A 221 15.94 0.32 -19.79
N SER A 222 14.73 0.02 -20.28
CA SER A 222 14.52 -0.88 -21.41
C SER A 222 15.15 -0.33 -22.69
N VAL A 223 15.04 0.98 -22.94
CA VAL A 223 15.66 1.62 -24.13
C VAL A 223 17.17 1.67 -24.01
N MET A 224 17.71 1.95 -22.82
CA MET A 224 19.16 1.98 -22.61
C MET A 224 19.80 0.60 -22.75
N ALA A 225 19.13 -0.46 -22.29
CA ALA A 225 19.59 -1.83 -22.52
C ALA A 225 19.69 -2.15 -24.02
N ILE A 226 18.73 -1.68 -24.83
CA ILE A 226 18.72 -1.85 -26.29
C ILE A 226 19.88 -1.08 -26.94
N SER A 227 20.08 0.19 -26.59
CA SER A 227 21.13 1.03 -27.21
C SER A 227 22.53 0.48 -26.93
N LEU A 228 22.78 -0.02 -25.71
CA LEU A 228 24.04 -0.65 -25.34
C LEU A 228 24.24 -2.00 -26.04
N ALA A 229 23.18 -2.79 -26.21
CA ALA A 229 23.24 -4.04 -26.98
C ALA A 229 23.55 -3.78 -28.46
N ALA A 230 22.92 -2.76 -29.07
CA ALA A 230 23.16 -2.36 -30.45
C ALA A 230 24.61 -1.88 -30.68
N GLN A 231 25.19 -1.14 -29.73
CA GLN A 231 26.60 -0.71 -29.81
C GLN A 231 27.60 -1.88 -29.74
N LYS A 232 27.30 -2.91 -28.95
CA LYS A 232 28.15 -4.11 -28.85
C LYS A 232 28.06 -5.02 -30.10
N GLN A 233 27.00 -4.92 -30.89
CA GLN A 233 26.81 -5.73 -32.10
C GLN A 233 27.63 -5.30 -33.33
N THR A 234 28.43 -4.24 -33.24
CA THR A 234 29.31 -3.81 -34.34
C THR A 234 30.50 -4.77 -34.63
N GLN A 235 30.64 -5.89 -33.90
CA GLN A 235 31.71 -6.88 -34.14
C GLN A 235 31.26 -8.34 -34.31
N SER A 236 29.97 -8.66 -34.23
CA SER A 236 29.51 -10.05 -34.39
C SER A 236 28.13 -10.10 -35.00
N GLN A 237 28.10 -10.41 -36.28
CA GLN A 237 26.93 -10.63 -37.10
C GLN A 237 26.28 -11.97 -36.72
N ASP A 238 25.58 -12.01 -35.59
CA ASP A 238 24.61 -13.06 -35.30
C ASP A 238 23.24 -12.42 -35.11
N VAL A 239 22.33 -12.86 -35.96
CA VAL A 239 21.00 -12.32 -36.20
C VAL A 239 20.17 -12.46 -34.91
N LEU A 240 20.08 -11.36 -34.15
CA LEU A 240 18.95 -11.17 -33.26
C LEU A 240 17.71 -11.07 -34.15
N LYS A 241 16.89 -12.11 -34.13
CA LYS A 241 15.62 -12.16 -34.85
C LYS A 241 14.82 -10.88 -34.55
N PRO A 242 14.30 -10.18 -35.57
CA PRO A 242 13.50 -8.96 -35.42
C PRO A 242 12.07 -9.24 -34.90
N THR A 243 11.89 -10.28 -34.08
CA THR A 243 10.58 -10.75 -33.61
C THR A 243 10.31 -10.48 -32.12
N ASP A 244 11.33 -10.06 -31.37
CA ASP A 244 11.10 -9.58 -30.00
C ASP A 244 10.81 -8.08 -30.09
N ASN A 245 9.54 -7.73 -29.97
CA ASN A 245 8.98 -6.39 -30.09
C ASN A 245 9.42 -5.48 -28.91
N ARG A 246 10.73 -5.18 -28.84
CA ARG A 246 11.40 -4.53 -27.70
C ARG A 246 11.04 -3.05 -27.52
N ASN A 247 10.46 -2.42 -28.54
CA ASN A 247 9.98 -1.03 -28.49
C ASN A 247 8.59 -0.90 -27.84
N ASP A 248 7.98 -2.02 -27.45
CA ASP A 248 6.60 -2.01 -26.97
C ASP A 248 6.48 -1.54 -25.52
N ILE A 249 7.50 -1.76 -24.67
CA ILE A 249 7.44 -1.32 -23.25
C ILE A 249 7.26 0.19 -23.15
N PRO A 250 8.12 1.05 -23.75
CA PRO A 250 7.97 2.49 -23.61
C PRO A 250 6.62 3.00 -24.15
N ILE A 251 6.12 2.40 -25.23
CA ILE A 251 4.82 2.75 -25.82
C ILE A 251 3.68 2.37 -24.86
N ALA A 252 3.69 1.14 -24.33
CA ALA A 252 2.68 0.67 -23.38
C ALA A 252 2.71 1.49 -22.08
N VAL A 253 3.89 1.79 -21.55
CA VAL A 253 4.05 2.66 -20.38
C VAL A 253 3.54 4.07 -20.67
N ASN A 254 3.82 4.63 -21.85
CA ASN A 254 3.34 5.96 -22.22
C ASN A 254 1.81 6.03 -22.23
N THR A 255 1.15 5.09 -22.91
CA THR A 255 -0.32 5.00 -22.94
C THR A 255 -0.88 4.86 -21.54
N PHE A 256 -0.29 4.00 -20.71
CA PHE A 256 -0.68 3.84 -19.31
C PHE A 256 -0.55 5.15 -18.50
N LEU A 257 0.59 5.82 -18.58
CA LEU A 257 0.84 7.07 -17.85
C LEU A 257 -0.07 8.21 -18.29
N GLN A 258 -0.37 8.32 -19.58
CA GLN A 258 -1.32 9.30 -20.12
C GLN A 258 -2.74 9.03 -19.60
N ASN A 259 -3.18 7.78 -19.60
CA ASN A 259 -4.48 7.38 -19.05
C ASN A 259 -4.56 7.67 -17.54
N LEU A 260 -3.49 7.36 -16.80
CA LEU A 260 -3.40 7.64 -15.37
C LEU A 260 -3.46 9.16 -15.11
N GLN A 261 -2.69 9.95 -15.85
CA GLN A 261 -2.71 11.41 -15.73
C GLN A 261 -4.11 11.98 -16.04
N ALA A 262 -4.77 11.51 -17.08
CA ALA A 262 -6.14 11.90 -17.42
C ALA A 262 -7.11 11.59 -16.26
N ALA A 263 -7.02 10.40 -15.66
CA ALA A 263 -7.81 10.03 -14.49
C ALA A 263 -7.54 10.96 -13.30
N PHE A 264 -6.27 11.26 -12.98
CA PHE A 264 -5.92 12.18 -11.90
C PHE A 264 -6.38 13.62 -12.13
N LEU A 265 -6.53 14.06 -13.39
CA LEU A 265 -7.12 15.37 -13.71
C LEU A 265 -8.62 15.44 -13.41
N THR A 266 -9.33 14.30 -13.45
CA THR A 266 -10.75 14.24 -13.03
C THR A 266 -10.92 14.37 -11.52
N LEU A 267 -9.88 14.02 -10.76
CA LEU A 267 -9.86 14.15 -9.30
C LEU A 267 -9.57 15.62 -8.93
N ASN A 268 -10.53 16.28 -8.29
CA ASN A 268 -10.33 17.63 -7.75
C ASN A 268 -9.51 17.58 -6.45
N LEU A 269 -8.21 17.28 -6.58
CA LEU A 269 -7.31 17.08 -5.44
C LEU A 269 -7.11 18.37 -4.64
N ARG A 270 -7.29 18.27 -3.32
CA ARG A 270 -6.88 19.31 -2.38
C ARG A 270 -5.35 19.41 -2.35
N ASN A 271 -4.81 20.57 -1.99
CA ASN A 271 -3.36 20.76 -1.86
C ASN A 271 -2.81 19.99 -0.64
N ASP A 272 -2.34 18.77 -0.87
CA ASP A 272 -1.87 17.83 0.14
C ASP A 272 -0.67 16.97 -0.34
N VAL A 273 -0.36 15.88 0.36
CA VAL A 273 0.71 14.93 -0.02
C VAL A 273 0.45 14.30 -1.39
N LEU A 274 -0.81 13.98 -1.70
CA LEU A 274 -1.18 13.35 -2.96
C LEU A 274 -0.98 14.33 -4.13
N ARG A 275 -1.31 15.61 -3.93
CA ARG A 275 -1.05 16.64 -4.94
C ARG A 275 0.44 16.80 -5.24
N ARG A 276 1.29 16.82 -4.20
CA ARG A 276 2.75 16.91 -4.37
C ARG A 276 3.32 15.72 -5.15
N ARG A 277 2.84 14.50 -4.89
CA ARG A 277 3.24 13.31 -5.65
C ARG A 277 2.72 13.34 -7.08
N TYR A 278 1.50 13.85 -7.31
CA TYR A 278 0.96 14.02 -8.65
C TYR A 278 1.77 15.02 -9.48
N ASP A 279 2.36 16.04 -8.87
CA ASP A 279 3.23 16.95 -9.61
C ASP A 279 4.47 16.24 -10.18
N THR A 280 4.98 15.18 -9.52
CA THR A 280 6.03 14.31 -10.07
C THR A 280 5.57 13.57 -11.33
N LEU A 281 4.33 13.06 -11.35
CA LEU A 281 3.78 12.34 -12.51
C LEU A 281 3.85 13.14 -13.81
N LYS A 282 3.67 14.47 -13.74
CA LYS A 282 3.78 15.35 -14.92
C LYS A 282 5.15 15.27 -15.58
N TYR A 283 6.20 15.16 -14.78
CA TYR A 283 7.57 15.04 -15.26
C TYR A 283 7.82 13.63 -15.81
N ASP A 284 7.31 12.60 -15.14
CA ASP A 284 7.43 11.21 -15.58
C ASP A 284 6.75 10.99 -16.93
N VAL A 285 5.52 11.48 -17.11
CA VAL A 285 4.79 11.43 -18.40
C VAL A 285 5.61 12.11 -19.50
N LYS A 286 6.04 13.36 -19.28
CA LYS A 286 6.81 14.10 -20.27
C LYS A 286 8.13 13.40 -20.63
N ASN A 287 8.78 12.79 -19.65
CA ASN A 287 10.01 12.06 -19.88
C ASN A 287 9.78 10.82 -20.76
N VAL A 288 8.75 10.02 -20.46
CA VAL A 288 8.39 8.84 -21.26
C VAL A 288 7.93 9.24 -22.66
N GLU A 289 7.17 10.32 -22.80
CA GLU A 289 6.78 10.88 -24.12
C GLU A 289 7.99 11.22 -24.98
N ASN A 290 9.01 11.87 -24.40
CA ASN A 290 10.25 12.17 -25.13
C ASN A 290 10.99 10.90 -25.55
N ILE A 291 11.02 9.88 -24.68
CA ILE A 291 11.63 8.58 -25.00
C ILE A 291 10.90 7.91 -26.18
N VAL A 292 9.57 7.89 -26.15
CA VAL A 292 8.77 7.33 -27.24
C VAL A 292 8.95 8.12 -28.53
N TYR A 293 8.98 9.45 -28.46
CA TYR A 293 9.25 10.31 -29.61
C TYR A 293 10.62 9.98 -30.23
N ASP A 294 11.67 9.89 -29.42
CA ASP A 294 13.02 9.54 -29.88
C ASP A 294 13.05 8.16 -30.55
N LEU A 295 12.30 7.18 -30.04
CA LEU A 295 12.17 5.86 -30.66
C LEU A 295 11.44 5.94 -32.00
N CYS A 296 10.31 6.66 -32.08
CA CYS A 296 9.53 6.80 -33.30
C CYS A 296 10.32 7.51 -34.41
N VAL A 297 11.14 8.50 -34.07
CA VAL A 297 11.97 9.23 -35.05
C VAL A 297 13.18 8.41 -35.50
N ARG A 298 13.77 7.60 -34.62
CA ARG A 298 14.95 6.79 -34.93
C ARG A 298 14.63 5.41 -35.51
N ALA A 299 13.37 4.97 -35.41
CA ALA A 299 12.92 3.76 -36.08
C ALA A 299 13.11 3.93 -37.59
N PRO A 300 13.71 2.95 -38.30
CA PRO A 300 13.82 3.01 -39.75
C PRO A 300 12.41 3.12 -40.32
N GLN A 301 12.14 4.21 -41.03
CA GLN A 301 10.92 4.34 -41.84
C GLN A 301 10.98 3.18 -42.83
N GLU A 302 10.08 2.20 -42.71
CA GLU A 302 9.93 1.15 -43.71
C GLU A 302 9.62 1.84 -45.03
N THR A 303 10.64 1.97 -45.88
CA THR A 303 10.49 2.42 -47.25
C THR A 303 9.64 1.37 -47.96
N LYS A 304 8.37 1.71 -48.17
CA LYS A 304 7.42 0.99 -49.02
C LYS A 304 7.99 0.70 -50.40
#